data_AF-A0A8H8CKB4-F1
#
_entry.id   AF-A0A8H8CKB4-F1
#
_cell.length_a   1.000
_cell.length_b   1.000
_cell.length_c   1.000
_cell.angle_alpha   90.00
_cell.angle_beta   90.00
_cell.angle_gamma   90.00
#
_symmetry.space_group_name_H-M   'P 1'
#
loop_
_entity.id
_entity.type
_entity.pdbx_description
1 polymer ?
#
loop_
_entity_poly.entity_id
_entity_poly.type
_entity_poly.pdbx_seq_one_letter_code
_entity_poly.pdbx_strand_id
1 'polypeptide(L)'
;MPNPGIFKGARKEFLLTQKGIYADAVKNGHVAETLMTIQRRYFKRFPVEMPLDQEPTSEALAAVNDDAPDEDIVEPDRDLLSEDEYNAQMAAFKSRQTVLVVRKGQLRRWFAYQYARENGSKMNANITLLAGLLQRIYNPGQESQRPRLKAPVNVWRKSQREAIDKAYEDEVARAKEQGETRAKANKAADRDRIARSMFQALPIGEQAYWKKVAQEEHDAAMAKFKAESSGAPPSTDPRERQRSIQSLPQILQPILDAICAATGWKATLIAGGPEPARGGHLSVIR
;
A
#
# COMPACT_ATOMS: atom_id res chain seq x y z
N MET A 1 12.40 6.17 15.82
CA MET A 1 12.22 4.87 16.53
C MET A 1 11.07 4.12 15.88
N PRO A 2 11.17 2.79 15.68
CA PRO A 2 10.04 1.98 15.23
C PRO A 2 8.87 2.11 16.23
N ASN A 3 7.64 2.24 15.75
CA ASN A 3 6.45 2.34 16.59
C ASN A 3 6.34 1.08 17.48
N PRO A 4 6.31 1.21 18.82
CA PRO A 4 6.32 0.06 19.74
C PRO A 4 5.08 -0.83 19.64
N GLY A 5 4.06 -0.43 18.88
CA GLY A 5 2.82 -1.17 18.71
C GLY A 5 1.82 -0.90 19.83
N ILE A 6 0.54 -1.14 19.53
CA ILE A 6 -0.57 -0.84 20.45
C ILE A 6 -0.76 -1.87 21.57
N PHE A 7 -0.24 -3.10 21.38
CA PHE A 7 -0.33 -4.17 22.36
C PHE A 7 1.03 -4.34 23.03
N LYS A 8 1.04 -4.27 24.37
CA LYS A 8 2.22 -4.41 25.23
C LYS A 8 1.93 -5.48 26.29
N GLY A 9 2.94 -5.83 27.10
CA GLY A 9 2.78 -6.72 28.26
C GLY A 9 2.07 -8.05 27.96
N ALA A 10 1.17 -8.44 28.86
CA ALA A 10 0.44 -9.70 28.81
C ALA A 10 -0.48 -9.78 27.59
N ARG A 11 -1.04 -8.65 27.13
CA ARG A 11 -1.81 -8.61 25.87
C ARG A 11 -0.97 -9.07 24.69
N LYS A 12 0.25 -8.57 24.57
CA LYS A 12 1.16 -8.95 23.47
C LYS A 12 1.55 -10.42 23.57
N GLU A 13 1.86 -10.90 24.77
CA GLU A 13 2.20 -12.31 25.01
C GLU A 13 1.06 -13.25 24.62
N PHE A 14 -0.16 -12.94 25.03
CA PHE A 14 -1.34 -13.68 24.60
C PHE A 14 -1.43 -13.73 23.07
N LEU A 15 -1.31 -12.58 22.39
CA LEU A 15 -1.40 -12.56 20.93
C LEU A 15 -0.29 -13.36 20.24
N LEU A 16 0.92 -13.39 20.81
CA LEU A 16 2.03 -14.20 20.29
C LEU A 16 1.71 -15.70 20.38
N THR A 17 1.10 -16.18 21.48
CA THR A 17 0.72 -17.60 21.61
C THR A 17 -0.32 -18.03 20.57
N GLN A 18 -1.23 -17.13 20.19
CA GLN A 18 -2.29 -17.42 19.22
C GLN A 18 -1.83 -17.37 17.75
N LYS A 19 -0.57 -16.97 17.48
CA LYS A 19 -0.08 -16.82 16.09
C LYS A 19 -0.07 -18.10 15.30
N GLY A 20 0.31 -19.22 15.90
CA GLY A 20 0.32 -20.52 15.23
C GLY A 20 -1.08 -20.91 14.76
N ILE A 21 -2.06 -20.78 15.66
CA ILE A 21 -3.47 -21.07 15.38
C ILE A 21 -3.99 -20.18 14.23
N TYR A 22 -3.69 -18.88 14.26
CA TYR A 22 -4.05 -17.98 13.17
C TYR A 22 -3.38 -18.38 11.84
N ALA A 23 -2.10 -18.74 11.86
CA ALA A 23 -1.38 -19.13 10.65
C ALA A 23 -1.95 -20.40 10.01
N ASP A 24 -2.37 -21.37 10.81
CA ASP A 24 -3.00 -22.59 10.32
C ASP A 24 -4.42 -22.32 9.79
N ALA A 25 -5.17 -21.42 10.43
CA ALA A 25 -6.46 -20.96 9.91
C ALA A 25 -6.34 -20.26 8.55
N VAL A 26 -5.25 -19.51 8.31
CA VAL A 26 -4.99 -18.92 6.99
C VAL A 26 -4.72 -20.00 5.94
N LYS A 27 -3.95 -21.04 6.27
CA LYS A 27 -3.67 -22.14 5.33
C LYS A 27 -4.94 -22.92 4.97
N ASN A 28 -5.81 -23.14 5.94
CA ASN A 28 -6.99 -23.99 5.75
C ASN A 28 -8.26 -23.20 5.35
N GLY A 29 -8.22 -21.87 5.40
CA GLY A 29 -9.31 -20.99 4.92
C GLY A 29 -10.39 -20.66 5.96
N HIS A 30 -10.14 -20.86 7.25
CA HIS A 30 -11.13 -20.65 8.34
C HIS A 30 -10.83 -19.40 9.19
N VAL A 31 -10.18 -18.40 8.60
CA VAL A 31 -9.63 -17.23 9.32
C VAL A 31 -10.69 -16.48 10.15
N ALA A 32 -11.91 -16.35 9.61
CA ALA A 32 -12.98 -15.61 10.28
C ALA A 32 -13.40 -16.26 11.61
N GLU A 33 -13.63 -17.57 11.60
CA GLU A 33 -14.02 -18.35 12.78
C GLU A 33 -12.91 -18.36 13.83
N THR A 34 -11.67 -18.62 13.40
CA THR A 34 -10.53 -18.60 14.31
C THR A 34 -10.32 -17.21 14.93
N LEU A 35 -10.49 -16.13 14.15
CA LEU A 35 -10.42 -14.78 14.69
C LEU A 35 -11.53 -14.50 15.70
N MET A 36 -12.75 -15.00 15.49
CA MET A 36 -13.83 -14.84 16.47
C MET A 36 -13.48 -15.54 17.79
N THR A 37 -12.96 -16.77 17.74
CA THR A 37 -12.50 -17.50 18.92
C THR A 37 -11.36 -16.77 19.64
N ILE A 38 -10.36 -16.27 18.91
CA ILE A 38 -9.25 -15.50 19.49
C ILE A 38 -9.77 -14.20 20.12
N GLN A 39 -10.67 -13.49 19.44
CA GLN A 39 -11.28 -12.26 19.96
C GLN A 39 -12.07 -12.52 21.24
N ARG A 40 -12.87 -13.58 21.28
CA ARG A 40 -13.62 -14.00 22.47
C ARG A 40 -12.68 -14.25 23.66
N ARG A 41 -11.66 -15.10 23.47
CA ARG A 41 -10.64 -15.38 24.51
C ARG A 41 -9.90 -14.12 24.94
N TYR A 42 -9.59 -13.23 23.99
CA TYR A 42 -8.97 -11.94 24.30
C TYR A 42 -9.84 -11.08 25.21
N PHE A 43 -11.13 -10.89 24.91
CA PHE A 43 -11.99 -10.04 25.73
C PHE A 43 -12.34 -10.63 27.10
N LYS A 44 -12.28 -11.95 27.26
CA LYS A 44 -12.37 -12.59 28.58
C LYS A 44 -11.18 -12.27 29.47
N ARG A 45 -9.97 -12.31 28.90
CA ARG A 45 -8.72 -12.03 29.61
C ARG A 45 -8.47 -10.54 29.79
N PHE A 46 -8.95 -9.73 28.85
CA PHE A 46 -8.75 -8.29 28.80
C PHE A 46 -10.10 -7.59 28.57
N PRO A 47 -10.85 -7.31 29.65
CA PRO A 47 -12.15 -6.65 29.57
C PRO A 47 -12.07 -5.32 28.80
N VAL A 48 -13.16 -4.98 28.11
CA VAL A 48 -13.25 -3.79 27.24
C VAL A 48 -13.12 -2.50 28.04
N GLU A 49 -13.57 -2.55 29.28
CA GLU A 49 -13.59 -1.48 30.27
C GLU A 49 -12.18 -1.16 30.75
N MET A 50 -11.24 -2.11 30.63
CA MET A 50 -9.86 -1.93 31.05
C MET A 50 -9.07 -1.13 30.00
N PRO A 51 -8.47 0.02 30.37
CA PRO A 51 -7.62 0.78 29.46
C PRO A 51 -6.42 -0.04 28.97
N LEU A 52 -5.90 0.30 27.77
CA LEU A 52 -4.73 -0.39 27.19
C LEU A 52 -3.46 -0.24 28.00
N ASP A 53 -3.34 0.86 28.74
CA ASP A 53 -2.14 1.18 29.52
C ASP A 53 -2.14 0.46 30.87
N GLN A 54 -3.26 -0.16 31.26
CA GLN A 54 -3.38 -0.96 32.48
C GLN A 54 -3.35 -2.44 32.11
N GLU A 55 -2.38 -3.18 32.64
CA GLU A 55 -2.26 -4.63 32.44
C GLU A 55 -2.95 -5.38 33.59
N PRO A 56 -3.69 -6.46 33.30
CA PRO A 56 -4.28 -7.29 34.34
C PRO A 56 -3.19 -8.03 35.13
N THR A 57 -3.45 -8.27 36.40
CA THR A 57 -2.57 -9.04 37.29
C THR A 57 -2.47 -10.50 36.80
N SER A 58 -1.32 -11.14 37.01
CA SER A 58 -1.10 -12.54 36.61
C SER A 58 -2.11 -13.51 37.21
N GLU A 59 -2.54 -13.26 38.46
CA GLU A 59 -3.57 -14.06 39.15
C GLU A 59 -4.93 -13.94 38.46
N ALA A 60 -5.32 -12.73 38.05
CA ALA A 60 -6.58 -12.50 37.34
C ALA A 60 -6.59 -13.21 35.98
N LEU A 61 -5.45 -13.25 35.27
CA LEU A 61 -5.32 -13.97 34.01
C LEU A 61 -5.39 -15.50 34.17
N ALA A 62 -4.87 -16.03 35.28
CA ALA A 62 -4.89 -17.48 35.56
C ALA A 62 -6.30 -17.98 35.93
N ALA A 63 -7.13 -17.13 36.50
CA ALA A 63 -8.51 -17.46 36.87
C ALA A 63 -9.48 -17.49 35.67
N VAL A 64 -9.08 -17.00 34.49
CA VAL A 64 -9.96 -16.89 33.33
C VAL A 64 -10.15 -18.24 32.65
N ASN A 65 -11.41 -18.69 32.57
CA ASN A 65 -11.80 -19.85 31.78
C ASN A 65 -12.16 -19.44 30.34
N ASP A 66 -11.25 -19.70 29.42
CA ASP A 66 -11.41 -19.40 27.99
C ASP A 66 -12.60 -20.15 27.34
N ASP A 67 -13.02 -21.29 27.89
CA ASP A 67 -14.03 -22.16 27.28
C ASP A 67 -15.44 -21.95 27.86
N ALA A 68 -15.58 -21.26 29.00
CA ALA A 68 -16.87 -20.93 29.61
C ALA A 68 -17.82 -20.21 28.63
N PRO A 69 -19.15 -20.37 28.71
CA PRO A 69 -20.08 -19.54 27.93
C PRO A 69 -19.84 -18.05 28.15
N ASP A 70 -20.04 -17.24 27.12
CA ASP A 70 -19.97 -15.78 27.27
C ASP A 70 -21.27 -15.30 27.91
N GLU A 71 -21.18 -14.33 28.83
CA GLU A 71 -22.37 -13.70 29.39
C GLU A 71 -23.01 -12.78 28.34
N ASP A 72 -24.31 -12.93 28.13
CA ASP A 72 -25.07 -12.06 27.24
C ASP A 72 -25.15 -10.64 27.81
N ILE A 73 -24.65 -9.68 27.04
CA ILE A 73 -24.77 -8.26 27.42
C ILE A 73 -26.17 -7.81 27.03
N VAL A 74 -27.02 -7.63 28.03
CA VAL A 74 -28.40 -7.16 27.85
C VAL A 74 -28.40 -5.66 27.53
N GLU A 75 -29.21 -5.26 26.55
CA GLU A 75 -29.42 -3.85 26.24
C GLU A 75 -30.20 -3.17 27.39
N PRO A 76 -29.86 -1.93 27.77
CA PRO A 76 -30.63 -1.22 28.80
C PRO A 76 -32.11 -1.13 28.41
N ASP A 77 -32.99 -1.54 29.32
CA ASP A 77 -34.44 -1.51 29.10
C ASP A 77 -34.99 -0.12 29.44
N ARG A 78 -35.78 0.44 28.51
CA ARG A 78 -36.38 1.77 28.66
C ARG A 78 -37.52 1.77 29.68
N ASP A 79 -38.20 0.65 29.86
CA ASP A 79 -39.41 0.57 30.67
C ASP A 79 -39.11 0.35 32.17
N LEU A 80 -37.88 -0.04 32.50
CA LEU A 80 -37.43 -0.34 33.87
C LEU A 80 -36.58 0.77 34.50
N LEU A 81 -36.06 1.70 33.69
CA LEU A 81 -35.11 2.73 34.12
C LEU A 81 -35.76 4.11 34.02
N SER A 82 -35.37 5.04 34.90
CA SER A 82 -35.72 6.45 34.70
C SER A 82 -35.06 6.98 33.42
N GLU A 83 -35.62 8.03 32.81
CA GLU A 83 -35.15 8.55 31.53
C GLU A 83 -33.66 8.97 31.58
N ASP A 84 -33.23 9.55 32.70
CA ASP A 84 -31.83 9.94 32.92
C ASP A 84 -30.90 8.73 33.09
N GLU A 85 -31.33 7.69 33.83
CA GLU A 85 -30.56 6.46 34.01
C GLU A 85 -30.46 5.64 32.72
N TYR A 86 -31.56 5.57 31.95
CA TYR A 86 -31.58 4.93 30.64
C TYR A 86 -30.59 5.61 29.69
N ASN A 87 -30.61 6.94 29.62
CA ASN A 87 -29.71 7.70 28.76
C ASN A 87 -28.24 7.48 29.15
N ALA A 88 -27.94 7.45 30.45
CA ALA A 88 -26.58 7.18 30.95
C ALA A 88 -26.12 5.75 30.61
N GLN A 89 -26.97 4.73 30.84
CA GLN A 89 -26.64 3.33 30.54
C GLN A 89 -26.51 3.08 29.03
N MET A 90 -27.38 3.68 28.22
CA MET A 90 -27.33 3.58 26.76
C MET A 90 -26.06 4.25 26.19
N ALA A 91 -25.62 5.38 26.77
CA ALA A 91 -24.37 6.03 26.38
C ALA A 91 -23.14 5.17 26.72
N ALA A 92 -23.13 4.52 27.89
CA ALA A 92 -22.09 3.58 28.28
C ALA A 92 -22.05 2.35 27.35
N PHE A 93 -23.22 1.79 27.02
CA PHE A 93 -23.36 0.66 26.10
C PHE A 93 -22.82 0.98 24.69
N LYS A 94 -23.19 2.13 24.12
CA LYS A 94 -22.67 2.58 22.80
C LYS A 94 -21.17 2.83 22.81
N SER A 95 -20.66 3.41 23.90
CA SER A 95 -19.21 3.63 24.08
C SER A 95 -18.47 2.29 24.09
N ARG A 96 -18.98 1.31 24.83
CA ARG A 96 -18.45 -0.06 24.88
C ARG A 96 -18.46 -0.73 23.50
N GLN A 97 -19.57 -0.65 22.76
CA GLN A 97 -19.66 -1.19 21.39
C GLN A 97 -18.61 -0.58 20.46
N THR A 98 -18.41 0.73 20.55
CA THR A 98 -17.41 1.43 19.74
C THR A 98 -16.00 0.93 20.03
N VAL A 99 -15.63 0.80 21.31
CA VAL A 99 -14.34 0.26 21.73
C VAL A 99 -14.17 -1.19 21.24
N LEU A 100 -15.20 -2.01 21.35
CA LEU A 100 -15.22 -3.39 20.85
C LEU A 100 -14.91 -3.47 19.36
N VAL A 101 -15.62 -2.70 18.53
CA VAL A 101 -15.41 -2.68 17.06
C VAL A 101 -13.99 -2.26 16.72
N VAL A 102 -13.52 -1.18 17.34
CA VAL A 102 -12.14 -0.68 17.14
C VAL A 102 -11.12 -1.76 17.51
N ARG A 103 -11.31 -2.42 18.66
CA ARG A 103 -10.38 -3.44 19.17
C ARG A 103 -10.37 -4.70 18.32
N LYS A 104 -11.53 -5.21 17.91
CA LYS A 104 -11.65 -6.33 16.96
C LYS A 104 -10.91 -6.02 15.65
N GLY A 105 -11.05 -4.79 15.15
CA GLY A 105 -10.32 -4.31 13.97
C GLY A 105 -8.80 -4.27 14.16
N GLN A 106 -8.32 -3.84 15.33
CA GLN A 106 -6.89 -3.81 15.64
C GLN A 106 -6.31 -5.22 15.74
N LEU A 107 -7.00 -6.16 16.40
CA LEU A 107 -6.59 -7.57 16.48
C LEU A 107 -6.48 -8.18 15.08
N ARG A 108 -7.49 -8.00 14.23
CA ARG A 108 -7.47 -8.47 12.83
C ARG A 108 -6.26 -7.94 12.07
N ARG A 109 -6.02 -6.62 12.12
CA ARG A 109 -4.87 -6.00 11.43
C ARG A 109 -3.53 -6.49 11.99
N TRP A 110 -3.43 -6.67 13.30
CA TRP A 110 -2.22 -7.15 13.95
C TRP A 110 -1.86 -8.56 13.47
N PHE A 111 -2.81 -9.51 13.49
CA PHE A 111 -2.56 -10.88 13.01
C PHE A 111 -2.24 -10.92 11.51
N ALA A 112 -2.98 -10.17 10.68
CA ALA A 112 -2.71 -10.08 9.26
C ALA A 112 -1.29 -9.54 8.98
N TYR A 113 -0.87 -8.49 9.69
CA TYR A 113 0.47 -7.93 9.59
C TYR A 113 1.55 -8.93 10.03
N GLN A 114 1.37 -9.58 11.18
CA GLN A 114 2.33 -10.56 11.69
C GLN A 114 2.49 -11.74 10.73
N TYR A 115 1.37 -12.27 10.24
CA TYR A 115 1.37 -13.37 9.27
C TYR A 115 2.07 -12.97 7.96
N ALA A 116 1.78 -11.78 7.42
CA ALA A 116 2.42 -11.28 6.20
C ALA A 116 3.91 -11.00 6.39
N ARG A 117 4.33 -10.56 7.59
CA ARG A 117 5.74 -10.34 7.92
C ARG A 117 6.53 -11.65 7.93
N GLU A 118 5.94 -12.72 8.44
CA GLU A 118 6.62 -14.02 8.61
C GLU A 118 6.57 -14.91 7.37
N ASN A 119 5.47 -14.87 6.62
CA ASN A 119 5.27 -15.71 5.44
C ASN A 119 5.59 -14.99 4.11
N GLY A 120 6.09 -13.76 4.20
CA GLY A 120 6.11 -12.81 3.09
C GLY A 120 4.70 -12.33 2.75
N SER A 121 4.60 -11.13 2.19
CA SER A 121 3.31 -10.50 1.84
C SER A 121 2.63 -11.23 0.66
N LYS A 122 2.10 -12.43 0.90
CA LYS A 122 1.42 -13.26 -0.11
C LYS A 122 -0.07 -12.96 -0.22
N MET A 123 -0.67 -12.24 0.74
CA MET A 123 -2.12 -12.13 0.87
C MET A 123 -2.82 -11.28 -0.20
N ASN A 124 -2.10 -10.68 -1.15
CA ASN A 124 -2.69 -10.02 -2.32
C ASN A 124 -1.86 -10.19 -3.59
N ALA A 125 -0.88 -11.10 -3.61
CA ALA A 125 -0.02 -11.25 -4.78
C ALA A 125 -0.82 -11.65 -6.02
N ASN A 126 -1.77 -12.58 -5.93
CA ASN A 126 -2.47 -13.09 -7.12
C ASN A 126 -3.42 -12.06 -7.76
N ILE A 127 -4.20 -11.31 -6.96
CA ILE A 127 -5.06 -10.24 -7.47
C ILE A 127 -4.21 -9.08 -8.02
N THR A 128 -3.09 -8.76 -7.35
CA THR A 128 -2.16 -7.71 -7.80
C THR A 128 -1.38 -8.12 -9.05
N LEU A 129 -1.03 -9.39 -9.20
CA LEU A 129 -0.34 -9.94 -10.37
C LEU A 129 -1.27 -9.96 -11.59
N LEU A 130 -2.49 -10.47 -11.46
CA LEU A 130 -3.46 -10.44 -12.56
C LEU A 130 -3.83 -8.99 -12.93
N ALA A 131 -4.06 -8.12 -11.95
CA ALA A 131 -4.30 -6.70 -12.23
C ALA A 131 -3.09 -6.03 -12.90
N GLY A 132 -1.86 -6.36 -12.49
CA GLY A 132 -0.63 -5.87 -13.12
C GLY A 132 -0.44 -6.38 -14.55
N LEU A 133 -0.79 -7.64 -14.82
CA LEU A 133 -0.77 -8.22 -16.17
C LEU A 133 -1.81 -7.54 -17.07
N LEU A 134 -3.05 -7.37 -16.58
CA LEU A 134 -4.11 -6.67 -17.31
C LEU A 134 -3.72 -5.22 -17.63
N GLN A 135 -3.13 -4.50 -16.67
CA GLN A 135 -2.63 -3.15 -16.90
C GLN A 135 -1.51 -3.09 -17.94
N ARG A 136 -0.62 -4.08 -18.00
CA ARG A 136 0.40 -4.18 -19.05
C ARG A 136 -0.18 -4.46 -20.44
N ILE A 137 -1.29 -5.20 -20.52
CA ILE A 137 -2.01 -5.45 -21.78
C ILE A 137 -2.70 -4.16 -22.26
N TYR A 138 -3.34 -3.43 -21.34
CA TYR A 138 -4.07 -2.20 -21.69
C TYR A 138 -3.14 -1.03 -22.00
N ASN A 139 -2.01 -0.92 -21.30
CA ASN A 139 -1.08 0.20 -21.41
C ASN A 139 0.36 -0.30 -21.63
N PRO A 140 0.66 -0.93 -22.78
CA PRO A 140 2.00 -1.43 -23.06
C PRO A 140 3.02 -0.29 -23.10
N GLY A 141 4.08 -0.41 -22.29
CA GLY A 141 5.18 0.56 -22.21
C GLY A 141 4.99 1.69 -21.19
N GLN A 142 3.86 1.77 -20.47
CA GLN A 142 3.70 2.70 -19.35
C GLN A 142 3.94 1.99 -18.02
N GLU A 143 4.85 2.53 -17.21
CA GLU A 143 4.99 2.10 -15.82
C GLU A 143 3.77 2.61 -15.03
N SER A 144 2.90 1.69 -14.59
CA SER A 144 1.73 1.95 -13.76
C SER A 144 2.09 2.31 -12.31
N GLN A 145 3.19 3.03 -12.11
CA GLN A 145 3.54 3.52 -10.79
C GLN A 145 2.69 4.73 -10.45
N ARG A 146 2.09 4.70 -9.26
CA ARG A 146 1.41 5.86 -8.68
C ARG A 146 2.35 7.07 -8.75
N PRO A 147 1.94 8.19 -9.38
CA PRO A 147 2.75 9.39 -9.46
C PRO A 147 3.22 9.83 -8.07
N ARG A 148 4.50 10.18 -7.95
CA ARG A 148 5.06 10.75 -6.73
C ARG A 148 5.11 12.27 -6.86
N LEU A 149 4.83 12.98 -5.77
CA LEU A 149 5.02 14.42 -5.71
C LEU A 149 6.51 14.72 -5.88
N LYS A 150 6.86 15.52 -6.89
CA LYS A 150 8.25 15.92 -7.15
C LYS A 150 8.63 17.04 -6.18
N ALA A 151 9.89 17.06 -5.76
CA ALA A 151 10.41 18.20 -5.00
C ALA A 151 10.31 19.49 -5.84
N PRO A 152 9.96 20.65 -5.26
CA PRO A 152 9.80 21.91 -6.01
C PRO A 152 11.04 22.29 -6.83
N VAL A 153 12.24 22.07 -6.27
CA VAL A 153 13.52 22.28 -6.97
C VAL A 153 13.62 21.47 -8.27
N ASN A 154 13.02 20.28 -8.35
CA ASN A 154 13.07 19.44 -9.55
C ASN A 154 12.13 19.95 -10.65
N VAL A 155 11.08 20.67 -10.30
CA VAL A 155 10.18 21.33 -11.25
C VAL A 155 10.84 22.61 -11.74
N TRP A 156 11.32 23.44 -10.81
CA TRP A 156 12.03 24.69 -11.10
C TRP A 156 13.26 24.51 -11.98
N ARG A 157 14.13 23.53 -11.67
CA ARG A 157 15.39 23.31 -12.43
C ARG A 157 15.19 23.01 -13.91
N LYS A 158 14.00 22.53 -14.31
CA LYS A 158 13.67 22.32 -15.73
C LYS A 158 13.69 23.66 -16.50
N SER A 159 13.24 24.73 -15.85
CA SER A 159 13.22 26.09 -16.41
C SER A 159 14.57 26.81 -16.30
N GLN A 160 15.46 26.36 -15.41
CA GLN A 160 16.74 27.02 -15.10
C GLN A 160 17.96 26.19 -15.48
N ARG A 161 17.81 25.26 -16.44
CA ARG A 161 18.86 24.33 -16.81
C ARG A 161 20.14 25.04 -17.27
N GLU A 162 19.99 26.07 -18.10
CA GLU A 162 21.12 26.84 -18.62
C GLU A 162 21.86 27.61 -17.52
N ALA A 163 21.11 28.22 -16.58
CA ALA A 163 21.69 28.94 -15.46
C ALA A 163 22.46 28.00 -14.51
N ILE A 164 21.94 26.80 -14.25
CA ILE A 164 22.60 25.77 -13.44
C ILE A 164 23.86 25.25 -14.15
N ASP A 165 23.80 25.05 -15.47
CA ASP A 165 24.94 24.58 -16.25
C ASP A 165 26.07 25.62 -16.27
N LYS A 166 25.75 26.90 -16.44
CA LYS A 166 26.71 28.00 -16.35
C LYS A 166 27.34 28.10 -14.96
N ALA A 167 26.53 28.05 -13.90
CA ALA A 167 27.04 28.09 -12.52
C ALA A 167 27.96 26.92 -12.20
N TYR A 168 27.69 25.73 -12.77
CA TYR A 168 28.58 24.57 -12.67
C TYR A 168 29.91 24.81 -13.39
N GLU A 169 29.87 25.36 -14.61
CA GLU A 169 31.09 25.69 -15.36
C GLU A 169 31.95 26.73 -14.63
N ASP A 170 31.34 27.76 -14.04
CA ASP A 170 32.03 28.79 -13.26
C ASP A 170 32.65 28.23 -11.96
N GLU A 171 32.01 27.27 -11.29
CA GLU A 171 32.61 26.58 -10.13
C GLU A 171 33.79 25.68 -10.56
N VAL A 172 33.66 24.99 -11.69
CA VAL A 172 34.73 24.12 -12.23
C VAL A 172 35.94 24.94 -12.67
N ALA A 173 35.72 26.10 -13.30
CA ALA A 173 36.79 27.02 -13.67
C ALA A 173 37.57 27.51 -12.44
N ARG A 174 36.86 27.95 -11.39
CA ARG A 174 37.47 28.38 -10.12
C ARG A 174 38.26 27.29 -9.41
N ALA A 175 37.75 26.06 -9.40
CA ALA A 175 38.48 24.92 -8.81
C ALA A 175 39.80 24.61 -9.55
N LYS A 176 39.80 24.75 -10.89
CA LYS A 176 41.03 24.58 -11.70
C LYS A 176 42.08 25.65 -11.40
N GLU A 177 41.66 26.91 -11.24
CA GLU A 177 42.55 28.02 -10.89
C GLU A 177 43.19 27.83 -9.51
N GLN A 178 42.49 27.17 -8.59
CA GLN A 178 42.97 26.84 -7.24
C GLN A 178 43.84 25.58 -7.18
N GLY A 179 44.18 24.97 -8.33
CA GLY A 179 45.00 23.77 -8.40
C GLY A 179 44.28 22.48 -7.97
N GLU A 180 42.98 22.54 -7.67
CA GLU A 180 42.19 21.37 -7.34
C GLU A 180 41.82 20.61 -8.62
N THR A 181 42.35 19.40 -8.76
CA THR A 181 41.90 18.47 -9.79
C THR A 181 40.67 17.74 -9.26
N ARG A 182 39.48 18.33 -9.47
CA ARG A 182 38.23 17.58 -9.29
C ARG A 182 38.27 16.39 -10.25
N ALA A 183 38.47 15.19 -9.69
CA ALA A 183 38.29 13.95 -10.42
C ALA A 183 36.92 13.99 -11.12
N LYS A 184 36.74 13.27 -12.23
CA LYS A 184 35.47 13.11 -12.99
C LYS A 184 34.26 12.61 -12.15
N ALA A 185 34.37 12.58 -10.84
CA ALA A 185 33.37 12.15 -9.89
C ALA A 185 32.17 13.12 -9.88
N ASN A 186 31.10 12.68 -10.54
CA ASN A 186 29.71 13.04 -10.28
C ASN A 186 29.25 14.48 -10.62
N LYS A 187 29.45 14.88 -11.89
CA LYS A 187 28.82 16.06 -12.52
C LYS A 187 27.32 16.22 -12.19
N ALA A 188 26.58 15.11 -12.07
CA ALA A 188 25.17 15.13 -11.71
C ALA A 188 24.91 15.57 -10.25
N ALA A 189 25.73 15.12 -9.32
CA ALA A 189 25.59 15.48 -7.90
C ALA A 189 25.94 16.95 -7.66
N ASP A 190 26.98 17.45 -8.33
CA ASP A 190 27.35 18.87 -8.28
C ASP A 190 26.24 19.77 -8.82
N ARG A 191 25.66 19.41 -9.98
CA ARG A 191 24.49 20.13 -10.52
C ARG A 191 23.29 20.10 -9.58
N ASP A 192 23.04 18.99 -8.89
CA ASP A 192 21.94 18.90 -7.92
C ASP A 192 22.19 19.81 -6.71
N ARG A 193 23.43 19.85 -6.20
CA ARG A 193 23.85 20.75 -5.12
C ARG A 193 23.66 22.22 -5.52
N ILE A 194 24.15 22.60 -6.69
CA ILE A 194 24.02 23.97 -7.23
C ILE A 194 22.55 24.34 -7.39
N ALA A 195 21.74 23.45 -7.99
CA ALA A 195 20.31 23.69 -8.16
C ALA A 195 19.58 23.91 -6.84
N ARG A 196 19.91 23.13 -5.79
CA ARG A 196 19.34 23.33 -4.45
C ARG A 196 19.74 24.66 -3.83
N SER A 197 21.02 25.03 -3.94
CA SER A 197 21.53 26.30 -3.43
C SER A 197 20.85 27.49 -4.11
N MET A 198 20.79 27.47 -5.45
CA MET A 198 20.12 28.51 -6.22
C MET A 198 18.62 28.60 -5.90
N PHE A 199 17.94 27.47 -5.72
CA PHE A 199 16.53 27.45 -5.34
C PHE A 199 16.30 28.02 -3.93
N GLN A 200 17.18 27.72 -2.97
CA GLN A 200 17.10 28.27 -1.61
C GLN A 200 17.37 29.77 -1.56
N ALA A 201 18.19 30.28 -2.48
CA ALA A 201 18.46 31.71 -2.61
C ALA A 201 17.30 32.51 -3.23
N LEU A 202 16.29 31.84 -3.82
CA LEU A 202 15.13 32.52 -4.36
C LEU A 202 14.30 33.19 -3.27
N PRO A 203 13.60 34.30 -3.58
CA PRO A 203 12.62 34.89 -2.66
C PRO A 203 11.57 33.86 -2.22
N ILE A 204 11.11 33.97 -0.97
CA ILE A 204 10.11 33.06 -0.38
C ILE A 204 8.84 32.96 -1.26
N GLY A 205 8.42 34.08 -1.87
CA GLY A 205 7.27 34.11 -2.78
C GLY A 205 7.45 33.25 -4.03
N GLU A 206 8.64 33.24 -4.62
CA GLU A 206 8.94 32.38 -5.77
C GLU A 206 9.05 30.91 -5.39
N GLN A 207 9.66 30.61 -4.23
CA GLN A 207 9.71 29.24 -3.71
C GLN A 207 8.28 28.69 -3.48
N ALA A 208 7.39 29.52 -2.94
CA ALA A 208 5.98 29.18 -2.75
C ALA A 208 5.26 28.94 -4.08
N TYR A 209 5.52 29.76 -5.09
CA TYR A 209 5.00 29.57 -6.45
C TYR A 209 5.41 28.19 -7.01
N TRP A 210 6.69 27.84 -6.96
CA TRP A 210 7.16 26.53 -7.47
C TRP A 210 6.65 25.34 -6.66
N LYS A 211 6.39 25.52 -5.37
CA LYS A 211 5.70 24.51 -4.55
C LYS A 211 4.27 24.29 -5.02
N LYS A 212 3.55 25.35 -5.37
CA LYS A 212 2.20 25.27 -5.95
C LYS A 212 2.20 24.57 -7.30
N VAL A 213 3.11 24.95 -8.21
CA VAL A 213 3.25 24.30 -9.53
C VAL A 213 3.57 22.81 -9.39
N ALA A 214 4.44 22.43 -8.45
CA ALA A 214 4.75 21.01 -8.20
C ALA A 214 3.53 20.22 -7.71
N GLN A 215 2.66 20.86 -6.91
CA GLN A 215 1.42 20.27 -6.45
C GLN A 215 0.41 20.13 -7.59
N GLU A 216 0.24 21.16 -8.43
CA GLU A 216 -0.65 21.13 -9.60
C GLU A 216 -0.21 20.06 -10.61
N GLU A 217 1.08 19.95 -10.94
CA GLU A 217 1.63 18.86 -11.78
C GLU A 217 1.30 17.48 -11.19
N HIS A 218 1.39 17.34 -9.86
CA HIS A 218 1.11 16.08 -9.17
C HIS A 218 -0.38 15.74 -9.17
N ASP A 219 -1.25 16.71 -8.91
CA ASP A 219 -2.69 16.51 -8.87
C ASP A 219 -3.22 16.15 -10.26
N ALA A 220 -2.71 16.80 -11.31
CA ALA A 220 -3.02 16.44 -12.70
C ALA A 220 -2.55 15.02 -13.05
N ALA A 221 -1.30 14.66 -12.67
CA ALA A 221 -0.79 13.30 -12.88
C ALA A 221 -1.59 12.25 -12.09
N MET A 222 -2.00 12.56 -10.85
CA MET A 222 -2.82 11.70 -10.01
C MET A 222 -4.24 11.54 -10.56
N ALA A 223 -4.82 12.60 -11.13
CA ALA A 223 -6.13 12.53 -11.79
C ALA A 223 -6.07 11.59 -13.01
N LYS A 224 -5.05 11.73 -13.85
CA LYS A 224 -4.80 10.83 -14.98
C LYS A 224 -4.59 9.39 -14.52
N PHE A 225 -3.72 9.17 -13.53
CA PHE A 225 -3.49 7.85 -12.95
C PHE A 225 -4.76 7.22 -12.38
N LYS A 226 -5.61 8.00 -11.69
CA LYS A 226 -6.88 7.52 -11.17
C LYS A 226 -7.83 7.12 -12.29
N ALA A 227 -7.95 7.93 -13.35
CA ALA A 227 -8.78 7.61 -14.51
C ALA A 227 -8.32 6.33 -15.22
N GLU A 228 -7.01 6.12 -15.32
CA GLU A 228 -6.42 4.91 -15.93
C GLU A 228 -6.51 3.67 -15.00
N SER A 229 -6.48 3.88 -13.68
CA SER A 229 -6.48 2.80 -12.69
C SER A 229 -7.88 2.38 -12.22
N SER A 230 -8.92 3.18 -12.47
CA SER A 230 -10.27 2.96 -11.92
C SER A 230 -11.07 1.85 -12.61
N GLY A 231 -10.41 0.93 -13.32
CA GLY A 231 -11.10 -0.14 -14.06
C GLY A 231 -11.95 0.39 -15.22
N ALA A 232 -11.59 1.56 -15.77
CA ALA A 232 -12.20 2.06 -16.98
C ALA A 232 -12.07 1.00 -18.10
N PRO A 233 -13.08 0.86 -18.97
CA PRO A 233 -13.00 -0.08 -20.08
C PRO A 233 -11.78 0.23 -20.95
N PRO A 234 -11.10 -0.80 -21.49
CA PRO A 234 -9.94 -0.59 -22.32
C PRO A 234 -10.30 0.25 -23.54
N SER A 235 -9.32 1.00 -24.02
CA SER A 235 -9.50 1.89 -25.16
C SER A 235 -10.05 1.18 -26.38
N THR A 236 -10.93 1.88 -27.09
CA THR A 236 -11.51 1.43 -28.35
C THR A 236 -10.75 1.92 -29.57
N ASP A 237 -9.70 2.75 -29.39
CA ASP A 237 -8.87 3.24 -30.48
C ASP A 237 -8.15 2.07 -31.18
N PRO A 238 -8.32 1.91 -32.52
CA PRO A 238 -7.59 0.96 -33.34
C PRO A 238 -6.07 0.90 -33.07
N ARG A 239 -5.43 2.06 -32.83
CA ARG A 239 -3.98 2.13 -32.60
C ARG A 239 -3.59 1.53 -31.26
N GLU A 240 -4.35 1.80 -30.22
CA GLU A 240 -4.10 1.26 -28.88
C GLU A 240 -4.38 -0.24 -28.84
N ARG A 241 -5.46 -0.70 -29.51
CA ARG A 241 -5.74 -2.13 -29.68
C ARG A 241 -4.60 -2.87 -30.39
N GLN A 242 -4.05 -2.29 -31.45
CA GLN A 242 -2.91 -2.89 -32.15
C GLN A 242 -1.69 -3.03 -31.23
N ARG A 243 -1.41 -2.02 -30.40
CA ARG A 243 -0.31 -2.10 -29.42
C ARG A 243 -0.56 -3.19 -28.39
N SER A 244 -1.78 -3.30 -27.86
CA SER A 244 -2.15 -4.37 -26.94
C SER A 244 -1.92 -5.74 -27.57
N ILE A 245 -2.37 -5.97 -28.82
CA ILE A 245 -2.16 -7.21 -29.57
C ILE A 245 -0.65 -7.52 -29.70
N GLN A 246 0.15 -6.54 -30.11
CA GLN A 246 1.61 -6.71 -30.27
C GLN A 246 2.35 -6.96 -28.95
N SER A 247 1.79 -6.54 -27.82
CA SER A 247 2.38 -6.76 -26.49
C SER A 247 2.07 -8.14 -25.90
N LEU A 248 1.06 -8.86 -26.43
CA LEU A 248 0.62 -10.15 -25.88
C LEU A 248 1.75 -11.19 -25.79
N PRO A 249 2.62 -11.39 -26.79
CA PRO A 249 3.71 -12.37 -26.69
C PRO A 249 4.65 -12.08 -25.51
N GLN A 250 5.03 -10.82 -25.31
CA GLN A 250 5.93 -10.43 -24.22
C GLN A 250 5.34 -10.70 -22.83
N ILE A 251 4.02 -10.66 -22.71
CA ILE A 251 3.29 -10.84 -21.45
C ILE A 251 2.98 -12.33 -21.20
N LEU A 252 2.54 -13.04 -22.24
CA LEU A 252 2.01 -14.41 -22.10
C LEU A 252 3.07 -15.49 -22.31
N GLN A 253 4.14 -15.23 -23.07
CA GLN A 253 5.19 -16.22 -23.29
C GLN A 253 5.81 -16.73 -21.97
N PRO A 254 6.17 -15.88 -20.98
CA PRO A 254 6.71 -16.39 -19.71
C PRO A 254 5.73 -17.28 -18.94
N ILE A 255 4.42 -17.04 -19.08
CA ILE A 255 3.38 -17.85 -18.43
C ILE A 255 3.29 -19.21 -19.13
N LEU A 256 3.28 -19.22 -20.46
CA LEU A 256 3.29 -20.46 -21.25
C LEU A 256 4.55 -21.28 -20.96
N ASP A 257 5.72 -20.63 -20.89
CA ASP A 257 6.99 -21.27 -20.55
C ASP A 257 6.96 -21.90 -19.15
N ALA A 258 6.41 -21.18 -18.16
CA ALA A 258 6.26 -21.69 -16.80
C ALA A 258 5.34 -22.92 -16.75
N ILE A 259 4.22 -22.91 -17.49
CA ILE A 259 3.33 -24.08 -17.61
C ILE A 259 4.08 -25.25 -18.25
N CYS A 260 4.77 -25.03 -19.36
CA CYS A 260 5.54 -26.06 -20.05
C CYS A 260 6.61 -26.66 -19.12
N ALA A 261 7.34 -25.82 -18.39
CA ALA A 261 8.38 -26.25 -17.46
C ALA A 261 7.83 -27.04 -16.27
N ALA A 262 6.69 -26.63 -15.71
CA ALA A 262 6.09 -27.27 -14.54
C ALA A 262 5.40 -28.60 -14.86
N THR A 263 4.85 -28.74 -16.08
CA THR A 263 3.99 -29.88 -16.45
C THR A 263 4.63 -30.83 -17.47
N GLY A 264 5.67 -30.39 -18.18
CA GLY A 264 6.23 -31.09 -19.35
C GLY A 264 5.37 -30.98 -20.61
N TRP A 265 4.25 -30.24 -20.58
CA TRP A 265 3.35 -30.08 -21.72
C TRP A 265 3.88 -29.09 -22.75
N LYS A 266 3.28 -29.11 -23.94
CA LYS A 266 3.41 -28.03 -24.93
C LYS A 266 2.17 -27.15 -24.85
N ALA A 267 2.36 -25.92 -24.42
CA ALA A 267 1.29 -24.92 -24.37
C ALA A 267 1.37 -24.00 -25.60
N THR A 268 0.22 -23.60 -26.15
CA THR A 268 0.12 -22.65 -27.26
C THR A 268 -1.10 -21.76 -27.02
N LEU A 269 -0.97 -20.46 -27.30
CA LEU A 269 -2.06 -19.51 -27.24
C LEU A 269 -2.58 -19.22 -28.64
N ILE A 270 -3.90 -19.31 -28.82
CA ILE A 270 -4.60 -18.90 -30.04
C ILE A 270 -5.61 -17.82 -29.64
N ALA A 271 -5.52 -16.64 -30.26
CA ALA A 271 -6.44 -15.53 -30.05
C ALA A 271 -6.99 -15.05 -31.41
N GLY A 272 -8.28 -14.74 -31.48
CA GLY A 272 -8.95 -14.31 -32.71
C GLY A 272 -9.72 -13.00 -32.52
N GLY A 273 -9.73 -12.16 -33.55
CA GLY A 273 -10.42 -10.87 -33.57
C GLY A 273 -9.95 -9.96 -34.71
N PRO A 274 -10.59 -8.81 -34.93
CA PRO A 274 -10.16 -7.86 -35.95
C PRO A 274 -8.81 -7.25 -35.56
N GLU A 275 -7.75 -7.55 -36.32
CA GLU A 275 -6.45 -6.88 -36.22
C GLU A 275 -6.49 -5.58 -37.03
N PRO A 276 -6.48 -4.39 -36.38
CA PRO A 276 -6.68 -3.14 -37.09
C PRO A 276 -5.60 -2.83 -38.13
N ALA A 277 -4.35 -3.18 -37.87
CA ALA A 277 -3.25 -2.94 -38.83
C ALA A 277 -3.32 -3.82 -40.08
N ARG A 278 -4.09 -4.92 -40.04
CA ARG A 278 -4.19 -5.89 -41.14
C ARG A 278 -5.60 -6.02 -41.69
N GLY A 279 -6.49 -5.08 -41.40
CA GLY A 279 -7.85 -5.10 -41.92
C GLY A 279 -8.64 -6.37 -41.57
N GLY A 280 -8.30 -7.06 -40.48
CA GLY A 280 -8.95 -8.32 -40.07
C GLY A 280 -8.41 -9.61 -40.71
N HIS A 281 -7.29 -9.57 -41.45
CA HIS A 281 -6.64 -10.79 -41.92
C HIS A 281 -6.00 -11.59 -40.78
N LEU A 282 -6.02 -12.92 -40.89
CA LEU A 282 -5.39 -13.81 -39.93
C LEU A 282 -3.87 -13.63 -39.92
N SER A 283 -3.30 -13.48 -38.72
CA SER A 283 -1.87 -13.34 -38.52
C SER A 283 -1.38 -14.29 -37.43
N VAL A 284 -0.15 -14.76 -37.58
CA VAL A 284 0.55 -15.54 -36.55
C VAL A 284 1.61 -14.62 -35.97
N ILE A 285 1.42 -14.25 -34.71
CA ILE A 285 2.40 -13.49 -33.93
C ILE A 285 3.20 -14.52 -33.15
N ARG A 286 4.50 -14.58 -33.41
CA ARG A 286 5.45 -15.44 -32.68
C ARG A 286 6.25 -14.61 -31.71
#